data_AF-A0A953EEV9-F1
#
_entry.id   AF-A0A953EEV9-F1
#
_cell.length_a   1.000
_cell.length_b   1.000
_cell.length_c   1.000
_cell.angle_alpha   90.00
_cell.angle_beta   90.00
_cell.angle_gamma   90.00
#
_symmetry.space_group_name_H-M   'P 1'
#
loop_
_entity.id
_entity.type
_entity.pdbx_description
1 polymer ?
#
loop_
_entity_poly.entity_id
_entity_poly.type
_entity_poly.pdbx_seq_one_letter_code
_entity_poly.pdbx_strand_id
1 'polypeptide(L)'
;MPETETEELRGEIVALETALAAAFGEIAVLRAALEGRGAEAALEAMEAMAAQLEGSLLRGVVGAEAAGRPAAAAGFERRMEQIAHALRNAIAFRDR
;
A
#
# COMPACT_ATOMS: atom_id res chain seq x y z
N MET A 1 -16.98 25.40 0.89
CA MET A 1 -16.82 24.72 -0.41
C MET A 1 -16.35 23.30 -0.11
N PRO A 2 -17.27 22.39 0.26
CA PRO A 2 -16.91 21.04 0.73
C PRO A 2 -16.31 20.14 -0.38
N GLU A 3 -16.55 20.46 -1.65
CA GLU A 3 -16.01 19.70 -2.78
C GLU A 3 -14.50 19.92 -2.97
N THR A 4 -13.99 21.15 -2.81
CA THR A 4 -12.55 21.43 -2.91
C THR A 4 -11.74 20.80 -1.79
N GLU A 5 -12.25 20.81 -0.55
CA GLU A 5 -11.61 20.12 0.58
C GLU A 5 -11.58 18.60 0.37
N THR A 6 -12.64 18.04 -0.24
CA THR A 6 -12.68 16.61 -0.58
C THR A 6 -11.69 16.24 -1.69
N GLU A 7 -11.50 17.11 -2.69
CA GLU A 7 -10.51 16.93 -3.75
C GLU A 7 -9.07 17.06 -3.23
N GLU A 8 -8.80 18.02 -2.36
CA GLU A 8 -7.51 18.22 -1.70
C GLU A 8 -7.12 17.01 -0.86
N LEU A 9 -8.02 16.55 0.03
CA LEU A 9 -7.82 15.34 0.82
C LEU A 9 -7.57 14.12 -0.08
N ARG A 10 -8.30 13.99 -1.19
CA ARG A 10 -8.07 12.89 -2.15
C ARG A 10 -6.66 12.98 -2.76
N GLY A 11 -6.18 14.17 -3.10
CA GLY A 11 -4.81 14.38 -3.58
C GLY A 11 -3.76 13.99 -2.54
N GLU A 12 -3.94 14.40 -1.29
CA GLU A 12 -3.03 14.05 -0.18
C GLU A 12 -2.96 12.54 0.04
N ILE A 13 -4.11 11.86 -0.05
CA ILE A 13 -4.19 10.40 0.10
C ILE A 13 -3.37 9.70 -0.99
N VAL A 14 -3.52 10.11 -2.25
CA VAL A 14 -2.76 9.54 -3.38
C VAL A 14 -1.25 9.79 -3.21
N ALA A 15 -0.87 10.96 -2.72
CA ALA A 15 0.53 11.28 -2.44
C ALA A 15 1.11 10.37 -1.33
N LEU A 16 0.35 10.16 -0.25
CA LEU A 16 0.74 9.27 0.84
C LEU A 16 0.84 7.81 0.39
N GLU A 17 -0.10 7.34 -0.43
CA GLU A 17 -0.07 5.99 -1.02
C GLU A 17 1.17 5.78 -1.88
N THR A 18 1.52 6.77 -2.70
CA THR A 18 2.72 6.75 -3.55
C THR A 18 3.99 6.70 -2.70
N ALA A 19 4.07 7.54 -1.65
CA ALA A 19 5.21 7.58 -0.74
C ALA A 19 5.36 6.25 0.03
N LEU A 20 4.25 5.64 0.46
CA LEU A 20 4.26 4.36 1.14
C LEU A 20 4.76 3.23 0.23
N ALA A 21 4.31 3.18 -1.02
CA ALA A 21 4.77 2.19 -1.99
C ALA A 21 6.28 2.34 -2.26
N ALA A 22 6.78 3.56 -2.40
CA ALA A 22 8.21 3.84 -2.58
C ALA A 22 9.03 3.37 -1.37
N ALA A 23 8.59 3.71 -0.14
CA ALA A 23 9.26 3.30 1.09
C ALA A 23 9.33 1.77 1.25
N PHE A 24 8.26 1.05 0.87
CA PHE A 24 8.29 -0.42 0.87
C PHE A 24 9.28 -1.00 -0.14
N GLY A 25 9.38 -0.41 -1.33
CA GLY A 25 10.40 -0.78 -2.31
C GLY A 25 11.83 -0.62 -1.76
N GLU A 26 12.11 0.53 -1.13
CA GLU A 26 13.43 0.78 -0.51
C GLU A 26 13.74 -0.20 0.62
N ILE A 27 12.77 -0.47 1.51
CA ILE A 27 12.93 -1.43 2.60
C ILE A 27 13.20 -2.84 2.06
N ALA A 28 12.52 -3.25 0.99
CA ALA A 28 12.75 -4.55 0.37
C ALA A 28 14.17 -4.68 -0.19
N VAL A 29 14.64 -3.65 -0.89
CA VAL A 29 16.01 -3.61 -1.44
C VAL A 29 17.04 -3.64 -0.32
N LEU A 30 16.82 -2.87 0.76
CA LEU A 30 17.71 -2.87 1.91
C LEU A 30 17.77 -4.23 2.61
N ARG A 31 16.63 -4.91 2.80
CA ARG A 31 16.56 -6.26 3.39
C ARG A 31 17.33 -7.28 2.55
N ALA A 32 17.09 -7.28 1.23
CA ALA A 32 17.81 -8.16 0.32
C ALA A 32 19.33 -7.93 0.38
N ALA A 33 19.76 -6.66 0.39
CA ALA A 33 21.17 -6.31 0.50
C ALA A 33 21.80 -6.78 1.83
N LEU A 34 21.09 -6.67 2.96
CA LEU A 34 21.54 -7.16 4.26
C LEU A 34 21.70 -8.69 4.31
N GLU A 35 20.83 -9.41 3.60
CA GLU A 35 20.90 -10.88 3.48
C GLU A 35 21.94 -11.33 2.44
N GLY A 36 22.59 -10.40 1.74
CA GLY A 36 23.47 -10.71 0.61
C GLY A 36 22.73 -11.34 -0.57
N ARG A 37 21.41 -11.19 -0.63
CA ARG A 37 20.54 -11.74 -1.67
C ARG A 37 20.17 -10.65 -2.66
N GLY A 38 20.10 -11.02 -3.94
CA GLY A 38 19.90 -10.08 -5.05
C GLY A 38 18.44 -9.63 -5.22
N ALA A 39 18.07 -9.33 -6.46
CA ALA A 39 16.76 -8.82 -6.82
C ALA A 39 15.57 -9.68 -6.35
N GLU A 40 15.75 -10.99 -6.35
CA GLU A 40 14.73 -11.99 -6.06
C GLU A 40 14.28 -11.94 -4.58
N ALA A 41 15.22 -11.78 -3.64
CA ALA A 41 14.87 -11.60 -2.22
C ALA A 41 14.19 -10.26 -1.93
N ALA A 42 14.48 -9.22 -2.73
CA ALA A 42 13.75 -7.96 -2.62
C ALA A 42 12.29 -8.17 -3.06
N LEU A 43 12.04 -8.95 -4.12
CA LEU A 43 10.68 -9.27 -4.55
C LEU A 43 9.93 -10.10 -3.51
N GLU A 44 10.55 -11.15 -2.96
CA GLU A 44 9.99 -11.93 -1.84
C GLU A 44 9.62 -11.03 -0.64
N ALA A 45 10.50 -10.07 -0.30
CA ALA A 45 10.25 -9.12 0.77
C ALA A 45 9.08 -8.16 0.43
N MET A 46 8.98 -7.70 -0.81
CA MET A 46 7.85 -6.88 -1.27
C MET A 46 6.52 -7.65 -1.21
N GLU A 47 6.50 -8.91 -1.61
CA GLU A 47 5.32 -9.77 -1.52
C GLU A 47 4.89 -10.01 -0.07
N ALA A 48 5.84 -10.30 0.82
CA ALA A 48 5.56 -10.46 2.25
C ALA A 48 4.99 -9.17 2.86
N MET A 49 5.52 -8.01 2.47
CA MET A 49 5.01 -6.71 2.91
C MET A 49 3.60 -6.42 2.37
N ALA A 50 3.32 -6.78 1.11
CA ALA A 50 1.98 -6.68 0.54
C ALA A 50 0.96 -7.55 1.30
N ALA A 51 1.31 -8.81 1.60
CA ALA A 51 0.46 -9.70 2.39
C ALA A 51 0.22 -9.18 3.82
N GLN A 52 1.24 -8.60 4.45
CA GLN A 52 1.10 -7.99 5.78
C GLN A 52 0.19 -6.75 5.76
N LEU A 53 0.21 -5.99 4.65
CA LEU A 53 -0.68 -4.87 4.42
C LEU A 53 -2.13 -5.34 4.24
N GLU A 54 -2.37 -6.38 3.42
CA GLU A 54 -3.68 -7.01 3.25
C GLU A 54 -4.26 -7.52 4.58
N GLY A 55 -3.43 -8.11 5.45
CA GLY A 55 -3.86 -8.51 6.80
C GLY A 55 -4.23 -7.32 7.71
N SER A 56 -3.58 -6.17 7.52
CA SER A 56 -3.87 -4.94 8.28
C SER A 56 -5.14 -4.24 7.77
N LEU A 57 -5.40 -4.34 6.46
CA LEU A 57 -6.64 -3.91 5.81
C LEU A 57 -7.84 -4.64 6.40
N LEU A 58 -7.80 -5.97 6.43
CA LEU A 58 -8.88 -6.79 6.99
C LEU A 58 -9.26 -6.34 8.40
N ARG A 59 -8.26 -6.04 9.24
CA ARG A 59 -8.50 -5.49 10.59
C ARG A 59 -9.13 -4.09 10.56
N GLY A 60 -8.69 -3.22 9.65
CA GLY A 60 -9.23 -1.86 9.49
C GLY A 60 -10.69 -1.85 8.99
N VAL A 61 -11.00 -2.68 7.99
CA VAL A 61 -12.35 -2.83 7.43
C VAL A 61 -13.31 -3.39 8.47
N VAL A 62 -12.94 -4.50 9.12
CA VAL A 62 -13.76 -5.11 10.18
C VAL A 62 -13.97 -4.13 11.35
N GLY A 63 -12.94 -3.35 11.72
CA GLY A 63 -13.06 -2.31 12.74
C GLY A 63 -14.02 -1.18 12.37
N ALA A 64 -14.01 -0.75 11.09
CA ALA A 64 -14.91 0.28 10.59
C ALA A 64 -16.37 -0.21 10.50
N GLU A 65 -16.57 -1.46 10.08
CA GLU A 65 -17.90 -2.09 10.04
C GLU A 65 -18.47 -2.27 11.45
N ALA A 66 -17.67 -2.78 12.40
CA ALA A 66 -18.08 -2.93 13.80
C ALA A 66 -18.44 -1.59 14.46
N ALA A 67 -17.84 -0.49 14.01
CA ALA A 67 -18.15 0.87 14.45
C ALA A 67 -19.36 1.50 13.72
N GLY A 68 -20.04 0.78 12.83
CA GLY A 68 -21.19 1.28 12.07
C GLY A 68 -20.81 2.31 10.99
N ARG A 69 -19.59 2.26 10.44
CA ARG A 69 -19.05 3.22 9.47
C ARG A 69 -18.79 2.56 8.10
N PRO A 70 -19.83 2.16 7.33
CA PRO A 70 -19.67 1.41 6.09
C PRO A 70 -18.95 2.20 4.98
N ALA A 71 -19.09 3.52 4.93
CA ALA A 71 -18.35 4.36 3.98
C ALA A 71 -16.83 4.36 4.26
N ALA A 72 -16.43 4.23 5.52
CA ALA A 72 -15.02 4.12 5.89
C ALA A 72 -14.46 2.74 5.49
N ALA A 73 -15.22 1.66 5.70
CA ALA A 73 -14.87 0.31 5.25
C ALA A 73 -14.63 0.25 3.72
N ALA A 74 -15.59 0.74 2.92
CA ALA A 74 -15.46 0.80 1.46
C ALA A 74 -14.36 1.78 0.97
N GLY A 75 -13.98 2.75 1.81
CA GLY A 75 -12.84 3.62 1.57
C GLY A 75 -11.51 2.87 1.80
N PHE A 76 -11.43 2.07 2.85
CA PHE A 76 -10.26 1.24 3.16
C PHE A 76 -9.99 0.19 2.08
N GLU A 77 -11.01 -0.54 1.63
CA GLU A 77 -10.87 -1.56 0.58
C GLU A 77 -10.28 -0.98 -0.71
N ARG A 78 -10.86 0.12 -1.20
CA ARG A 78 -10.41 0.76 -2.44
C ARG A 78 -8.97 1.27 -2.39
N ARG A 79 -8.59 1.93 -1.29
CA ARG A 79 -7.22 2.47 -1.15
C ARG A 79 -6.19 1.37 -1.11
N MET A 80 -6.55 0.26 -0.49
CA MET A 80 -5.66 -0.87 -0.38
C MET A 80 -5.47 -1.64 -1.68
N GLU A 81 -6.53 -1.76 -2.49
CA GLU A 81 -6.41 -2.27 -3.85
C GLU A 81 -5.45 -1.38 -4.68
N GLN A 82 -5.51 -0.06 -4.50
CA GLN A 82 -4.59 0.89 -5.14
C GLN A 82 -3.14 0.72 -4.69
N ILE A 83 -2.89 0.56 -3.38
CA ILE A 83 -1.53 0.33 -2.86
C ILE A 83 -0.97 -1.01 -3.36
N ALA A 84 -1.78 -2.08 -3.30
CA ALA A 84 -1.38 -3.39 -3.81
C ALA A 84 -1.07 -3.33 -5.32
N HIS A 85 -1.87 -2.59 -6.09
CA HIS A 85 -1.62 -2.38 -7.52
C HIS A 85 -0.34 -1.57 -7.76
N ALA A 86 -0.10 -0.50 -7.00
CA ALA A 86 1.11 0.31 -7.08
C ALA A 86 2.37 -0.51 -6.77
N LEU A 87 2.31 -1.37 -5.75
CA LEU A 87 3.41 -2.29 -5.40
C LEU A 87 3.67 -3.30 -6.53
N ARG A 88 2.63 -3.92 -7.09
CA ARG A 88 2.77 -4.85 -8.23
C ARG A 88 3.33 -4.16 -9.47
N ASN A 89 2.93 -2.92 -9.75
CA ASN A 89 3.47 -2.15 -10.86
C ASN A 89 4.94 -1.77 -10.64
N ALA A 90 5.32 -1.35 -9.43
CA ALA A 90 6.71 -1.06 -9.09
C ALA A 90 7.62 -2.29 -9.29
N ILE A 91 7.11 -3.49 -9.01
CA ILE A 91 7.78 -4.76 -9.32
C ILE A 91 7.92 -4.95 -10.84
N ALA A 92 6.82 -4.82 -11.59
CA ALA A 92 6.79 -5.11 -13.04
C ALA A 92 7.64 -4.16 -13.91
N PHE A 93 7.86 -2.92 -13.47
CA PHE A 93 8.65 -1.93 -14.21
C PHE A 93 10.16 -2.04 -13.95
N ARG A 94 10.62 -2.92 -13.06
CA ARG A 94 12.04 -3.10 -12.76
C ARG A 94 12.79 -3.97 -13.78
N ASP A 95 12.07 -4.83 -14.51
CA ASP A 95 12.63 -5.74 -15.52
C ASP A 95 12.66 -5.13 -16.95
N ARG A 96 12.44 -3.81 -17.08
CA ARG A 96 12.58 -3.03 -18.33
C ARG A 96 13.66 -1.98 -18.20
#